data_AF-A0A8I1WTV6-F1
#
_entry.id   AF-A0A8I1WTV6-F1
#
_cell.length_a   1.000
_cell.length_b   1.000
_cell.length_c   1.000
_cell.angle_alpha   90.00
_cell.angle_beta   90.00
_cell.angle_gamma   90.00
#
_symmetry.space_group_name_H-M   'P 1'
#
loop_
_entity.id
_entity.type
_entity.pdbx_description
1 polymer ?
#
loop_
_entity_poly.entity_id
_entity_poly.type
_entity_poly.pdbx_seq_one_letter_code
_entity_poly.pdbx_strand_id
1 'polypeptide(L)' 'MDIENVMTVAQLSEANPAFTEPMIRWWIFNAEKNGFNACLVRVGGRVFIDRAAFELWLDQHRVEILSSPEFETS' A
#
# COMPACT_ATOMS: atom_id res chain seq x y z
N MET A 1 -5.77 5.04 -13.03
CA MET A 1 -4.82 3.94 -13.26
C MET A 1 -4.04 4.26 -14.53
N ASP A 2 -2.72 4.36 -14.40
CA ASP A 2 -1.77 4.58 -15.50
C ASP A 2 -0.94 3.29 -15.68
N ILE A 3 -0.74 2.84 -16.91
CA ILE A 3 -0.05 1.57 -17.20
C ILE A 3 1.39 1.57 -16.69
N GLU A 4 2.05 2.72 -16.67
CA GLU A 4 3.42 2.87 -16.15
C GLU A 4 3.52 2.65 -14.63
N ASN A 5 2.39 2.72 -13.93
CA ASN A 5 2.30 2.60 -12.47
C ASN A 5 1.86 1.20 -12.00
N VAL A 6 1.82 0.22 -12.91
CA VAL A 6 1.46 -1.17 -12.57
C VAL A 6 2.73 -1.99 -12.34
N MET A 7 2.91 -2.46 -11.10
CA MET A 7 4.12 -3.14 -10.67
C MET A 7 3.85 -4.59 -10.27
N THR A 8 4.83 -5.47 -10.47
CA THR A 8 4.86 -6.77 -9.79
C THR A 8 5.27 -6.60 -8.32
N VAL A 9 5.06 -7.63 -7.50
CA VAL A 9 5.54 -7.66 -6.11
C VAL A 9 7.05 -7.40 -6.00
N ALA A 10 7.84 -8.03 -6.89
CA ALA A 10 9.29 -7.87 -6.92
C ALA A 10 9.70 -6.42 -7.25
N GLN A 11 9.10 -5.84 -8.31
CA GLN A 11 9.37 -4.45 -8.69
C GLN A 11 9.00 -3.46 -7.59
N LEU A 12 7.86 -3.67 -6.91
CA LEU A 12 7.45 -2.79 -5.80
C LEU A 12 8.45 -2.86 -4.64
N SER A 13 8.91 -4.07 -4.30
CA SER A 13 9.89 -4.30 -3.22
C SER A 13 11.28 -3.75 -3.56
N GLU A 14 11.71 -3.87 -4.82
CA GLU A 14 12.99 -3.32 -5.30
C GLU A 14 12.99 -1.80 -5.30
N ALA A 15 11.90 -1.18 -5.79
CA ALA A 15 11.75 0.26 -5.80
C ALA A 15 11.57 0.87 -4.40
N ASN A 16 11.03 0.09 -3.44
CA ASN A 16 10.75 0.54 -2.09
C ASN A 16 11.22 -0.51 -1.07
N PRO A 17 12.52 -0.53 -0.70
CA PRO A 17 13.09 -1.57 0.16
C PRO A 17 12.47 -1.67 1.58
N ALA A 18 11.74 -0.64 2.02
CA ALA A 18 10.93 -0.69 3.24
C ALA A 18 9.81 -1.74 3.17
N PHE A 19 9.37 -2.11 1.96
CA PHE A 19 8.29 -3.06 1.71
C PHE A 19 8.84 -4.35 1.11
N THR A 20 9.13 -5.34 1.96
CA THR A 20 9.68 -6.63 1.51
C THR A 20 8.63 -7.49 0.79
N GLU A 21 9.07 -8.37 -0.12
CA GLU A 21 8.14 -9.30 -0.79
C GLU A 21 7.27 -10.12 0.18
N PRO A 22 7.78 -10.71 1.28
CA PRO A 22 6.93 -11.44 2.22
C PRO A 22 5.83 -10.58 2.83
N MET A 23 6.12 -9.31 3.15
CA MET A 23 5.14 -8.38 3.70
C MET A 23 4.06 -8.05 2.67
N ILE A 24 4.47 -7.74 1.43
CA ILE A 24 3.52 -7.46 0.33
C ILE A 24 2.65 -8.69 0.04
N ARG A 25 3.22 -9.90 0.03
CA ARG A 25 2.47 -11.15 -0.16
C ARG A 25 1.48 -11.38 0.97
N TRP A 26 1.83 -11.03 2.22
CA TRP A 26 0.90 -11.08 3.34
C TRP A 26 -0.26 -10.08 3.15
N TRP A 27 0.00 -8.87 2.66
CA TRP A 27 -1.08 -7.93 2.35
C TRP A 27 -2.02 -8.44 1.27
N ILE A 28 -1.47 -9.02 0.19
CA ILE A 28 -2.25 -9.65 -0.90
C ILE A 28 -3.09 -10.81 -0.38
N PHE A 29 -2.52 -11.68 0.46
CA PHE A 29 -3.25 -12.81 1.04
C PHE A 29 -4.41 -12.36 1.93
N ASN A 30 -4.24 -11.26 2.66
CA ASN A 30 -5.25 -10.70 3.55
C ASN A 30 -6.03 -9.53 2.92
N ALA A 31 -6.01 -9.40 1.59
CA ALA A 31 -6.48 -8.22 0.88
C ALA A 31 -7.95 -7.85 1.13
N GLU A 32 -8.78 -8.86 1.39
CA GLU A 32 -10.20 -8.68 1.77
C GLU A 32 -10.36 -8.04 3.16
N LYS A 33 -9.46 -8.36 4.09
CA LYS A 33 -9.54 -7.90 5.48
C LYS A 33 -8.86 -6.56 5.72
N ASN A 34 -7.74 -6.30 5.03
CA ASN A 34 -6.94 -5.08 5.20
C ASN A 34 -7.21 -4.01 4.13
N GLY A 35 -8.16 -4.24 3.22
CA GLY A 35 -8.51 -3.30 2.14
C GLY A 35 -7.52 -3.27 0.96
N PHE A 36 -6.47 -4.09 0.98
CA PHE A 36 -5.43 -4.10 -0.08
C PHE A 36 -5.97 -4.57 -1.44
N ASN A 37 -7.20 -5.12 -1.50
CA ASN A 37 -7.88 -5.41 -2.77
C ASN A 37 -7.95 -4.20 -3.70
N ALA A 38 -8.05 -2.98 -3.14
CA ALA A 38 -8.06 -1.74 -3.92
C ALA A 38 -6.78 -1.52 -4.73
N CYS A 39 -5.67 -2.12 -4.30
CA CYS A 39 -4.37 -2.02 -4.96
C CYS A 39 -4.17 -3.08 -6.05
N LEU A 40 -5.01 -4.12 -6.11
CA LEU A 40 -4.74 -5.31 -6.93
C LEU A 40 -5.28 -5.17 -8.35
N VAL A 41 -4.42 -5.44 -9.32
CA VAL A 41 -4.77 -5.57 -10.74
C VAL A 41 -4.58 -7.03 -11.14
N ARG A 42 -5.67 -7.69 -11.53
CA ARG A 42 -5.66 -9.09 -11.97
C ARG A 42 -5.83 -9.19 -13.47
N VAL A 43 -4.84 -9.77 -14.14
CA VAL A 43 -4.89 -10.08 -15.57
C VAL A 43 -4.61 -11.56 -15.74
N GLY A 44 -5.66 -12.34 -16.00
CA GLY A 44 -5.61 -13.79 -15.95
C GLY A 44 -5.17 -14.29 -14.57
N GLY A 45 -4.16 -15.16 -14.54
CA GLY A 45 -3.60 -15.73 -13.30
C GLY A 45 -2.50 -14.90 -12.63
N ARG A 46 -2.16 -13.71 -13.16
CA ARG A 46 -1.12 -12.83 -12.60
C ARG A 46 -1.73 -11.70 -11.77
N VAL A 47 -1.03 -11.35 -10.70
CA VAL A 47 -1.38 -10.23 -9.81
C VAL A 47 -0.32 -9.16 -9.95
N PHE A 48 -0.78 -7.95 -10.19
CA PHE A 48 0.00 -6.72 -10.17
C PHE A 48 -0.56 -5.76 -9.13
N ILE A 49 0.20 -4.72 -8.83
CA ILE A 49 -0.13 -3.68 -7.85
C ILE A 49 -0.17 -2.35 -8.58
N ASP A 50 -1.30 -1.64 -8.50
CA ASP A 50 -1.39 -0.24 -8.92
C ASP A 50 -0.72 0.63 -7.85
N ARG A 51 0.39 1.28 -8.24
CA ARG A 51 1.22 2.12 -7.35
C ARG A 51 0.42 3.29 -6.75
N ALA A 52 -0.44 3.93 -7.53
CA ALA A 52 -1.22 5.08 -7.05
C ALA A 52 -2.28 4.64 -6.02
N ALA A 53 -2.93 3.48 -6.28
CA ALA A 53 -3.86 2.90 -5.31
C ALA A 53 -3.14 2.45 -4.03
N PHE A 54 -1.92 1.91 -4.16
CA PHE A 54 -1.08 1.55 -3.02
C PHE A 54 -0.69 2.75 -2.14
N GLU A 55 -0.28 3.87 -2.75
CA GLU A 55 0.01 5.12 -2.02
C GLU A 55 -1.22 5.61 -1.24
N LEU A 56 -2.39 5.62 -1.87
CA LEU A 56 -3.64 6.00 -1.21
C LEU A 56 -4.00 5.04 -0.06
N TRP A 57 -3.76 3.74 -0.24
CA TRP A 57 -3.97 2.74 0.81
C TRP A 57 -3.02 2.96 1.99
N LEU A 58 -1.76 3.33 1.76
CA LEU A 58 -0.82 3.68 2.84
C LEU A 58 -1.28 4.92 3.62
N ASP A 59 -1.80 5.94 2.93
CA ASP A 59 -2.32 7.14 3.58
C ASP A 59 -3.48 6.82 4.55
N GLN A 60 -4.31 5.83 4.23
CA GLN A 60 -5.39 5.34 5.12
C GLN A 60 -4.86 4.65 6.38
N HIS A 61 -3.60 4.20 6.38
CA HIS A 61 -2.93 3.56 7.52
C HIS A 61 -2.10 4.54 8.35
N ARG A 62 -2.12 5.84 8.02
CA ARG A 62 -1.47 6.84 8.85
C ARG A 62 -2.16 6.88 10.20
N VAL A 63 -1.39 6.63 11.26
CA VAL A 63 -1.84 6.88 12.62
C VAL A 63 -2.00 8.39 12.75
N GLU A 64 -3.22 8.87 12.99
CA GLU A 64 -3.43 10.27 13.37
C GLU A 64 -2.57 10.52 14.60
N ILE A 65 -1.58 11.41 14.46
CA ILE A 65 -0.95 12.01 15.62
C ILE A 65 -2.07 12.86 16.22
N LEU A 66 -2.65 12.39 17.32
CA LEU A 66 -3.52 13.20 18.14
C LEU A 66 -2.86 14.56 18.28
N SER A 67 -3.45 15.59 17.68
CA SER A 67 -3.12 16.98 17.96
C SER A 67 -3.32 17.13 19.46
N SER A 68 -2.24 16.98 20.23
CA SER A 68 -2.25 17.23 21.66
C SER A 68 -2.54 18.71 21.81
N PRO A 69 -3.66 19.12 22.42
CA PRO A 69 -3.92 20.53 22.70
C PRO A 69 -2.99 21.10 23.78
N GLU A 70 -2.09 20.28 24.34
CA GLU A 70 -1.29 20.60 25.52
C GLU A 70 -0.10 21.54 25.26
N PHE A 71 0.11 21.99 24.03
CA PHE A 71 1.14 22.98 23.68
C PHE A 71 0.58 24.26 23.02
N GLU A 72 -0.68 24.60 23.27
CA GLU A 72 -1.20 25.96 23.07
C GLU A 72 -1.41 26.66 24.41
N THR A 73 -0.33 26.96 25.14
CA THR A 73 -0.17 28.17 25.97
C THR A 73 1.15 28.11 26.74
N SER A 74 2.11 28.95 26.36
CA SER A 74 2.93 29.81 27.25
C SER A 74 3.89 30.66 26.43
#